data_AF-A0A2T5IPE1-F1
#
_entry.id   AF-A0A2T5IPE1-F1
#
_cell.length_a   1.000
_cell.length_b   1.000
_cell.length_c   1.000
_cell.angle_alpha   90.00
_cell.angle_beta   90.00
_cell.angle_gamma   90.00
#
_symmetry.space_group_name_H-M   'P 1'
#
loop_
_entity.id
_entity.type
_entity.pdbx_description
1 polymer ?
#
loop_
_entity_poly.entity_id
_entity_poly.type
_entity_poly.pdbx_seq_one_letter_code
_entity_poly.pdbx_strand_id
1 'polypeptide(L)' 'METENWVQEQLDHLMEASKDYRQKALFQETKKLFQEQYQRVEQMEGELDGRIWSPKEWSN' A
#
# COMPACT_ATOMS: atom_id res chain seq x y z
N MET A 1 8.39 2.39 3.21
CA MET A 1 8.71 1.38 4.25
C MET A 1 8.38 1.84 5.66
N GLU A 2 8.97 2.92 6.22
CA GLU A 2 8.69 3.34 7.60
C GLU A 2 7.20 3.67 7.83
N THR A 3 6.61 4.50 6.97
CA THR A 3 5.18 4.83 7.01
C THR A 3 4.29 3.60 6.80
N GLU A 4 4.72 2.68 5.94
CA GLU A 4 3.97 1.46 5.65
C GLU A 4 3.85 0.58 6.89
N ASN A 5 4.99 0.30 7.55
CA ASN A 5 5.06 -0.49 8.76
C ASN A 5 4.27 0.16 9.89
N TRP A 6 4.43 1.48 10.08
CA TRP A 6 3.70 2.22 11.10
C TRP A 6 2.18 2.10 10.91
N VAL A 7 1.65 2.29 9.70
CA VAL A 7 0.21 2.16 9.45
C VAL A 7 -0.28 0.73 9.70
N GLN A 8 0.48 -0.28 9.29
CA GLN A 8 0.11 -1.68 9.53
C GLN A 8 0.03 -2.00 11.03
N GLU A 9 1.00 -1.52 11.82
CA GLU A 9 1.00 -1.66 13.28
C GLU A 9 -0.19 -0.94 13.92
N GLN A 10 -0.54 0.28 13.47
CA GLN A 10 -1.70 0.98 14.00
C GLN A 10 -3.01 0.24 13.71
N LEU A 11 -3.16 -0.34 12.52
CA LEU A 11 -4.34 -1.13 12.16
C LEU A 11 -4.45 -2.41 12.99
N ASP A 12 -3.32 -3.06 13.30
CA ASP A 12 -3.28 -4.22 14.19
C ASP A 12 -3.69 -3.82 15.62
N HIS A 13 -3.15 -2.74 16.16
CA HIS A 13 -3.53 -2.22 17.48
C HIS A 13 -5.03 -1.89 17.57
N LEU A 14 -5.60 -1.26 16.53
CA LEU A 14 -7.04 -0.95 16.48
C LEU A 14 -7.90 -2.22 16.43
N MET A 15 -7.44 -3.25 15.70
CA MET A 15 -8.13 -4.54 15.61
C MET A 15 -8.10 -5.32 16.93
N GLU A 16 -6.97 -5.27 17.65
CA GLU A 16 -6.81 -5.88 18.98
C GLU A 16 -7.65 -5.16 20.05
N ALA A 17 -7.66 -3.83 20.02
CA ALA A 17 -8.39 -3.01 21.00
C ALA A 17 -9.91 -3.07 20.81
N SER A 18 -10.40 -3.33 19.59
CA SER A 18 -11.84 -3.38 19.32
C SER A 18 -12.49 -4.67 19.82
N LYS A 19 -13.73 -4.55 20.31
CA LYS A 19 -14.63 -5.68 20.60
C LYS A 19 -15.78 -5.80 19.59
N ASP A 20 -15.98 -4.82 18.72
CA ASP A 20 -17.02 -4.84 17.69
C ASP A 20 -16.49 -5.57 16.45
N TYR A 21 -17.16 -6.66 16.08
CA TYR A 21 -16.83 -7.45 14.89
C TYR A 21 -16.78 -6.60 13.61
N ARG A 22 -17.68 -5.63 13.45
CA ARG A 22 -17.73 -4.77 12.26
C ARG A 22 -16.52 -3.84 12.18
N GLN A 23 -16.04 -3.35 13.32
CA GLN A 23 -14.82 -2.54 13.38
C GLN A 23 -13.59 -3.39 13.04
N LYS A 24 -13.50 -4.62 13.57
CA LYS A 24 -12.42 -5.55 13.21
C LYS A 24 -12.40 -5.83 11.70
N ALA A 25 -13.56 -6.13 11.12
CA ALA A 25 -13.68 -6.34 9.68
C ALA A 25 -13.25 -5.10 8.88
N LEU A 26 -13.66 -3.91 9.30
CA LEU A 26 -13.23 -2.65 8.68
C LEU A 26 -11.70 -2.49 8.71
N PHE A 27 -11.06 -2.68 9.87
CA PHE A 27 -9.61 -2.53 10.00
C PHE A 27 -8.86 -3.59 9.19
N GLN A 28 -9.35 -4.82 9.17
CA GLN A 28 -8.78 -5.90 8.38
C GLN A 28 -8.81 -5.59 6.87
N GLU A 29 -9.96 -5.16 6.34
CA GLU A 29 -10.05 -4.81 4.91
C GLU A 29 -9.28 -3.53 4.57
N THR A 30 -9.22 -2.57 5.51
CA THR A 30 -8.37 -1.38 5.36
C THR A 30 -6.89 -1.77 5.23
N LYS A 31 -6.42 -2.72 6.05
CA LYS A 31 -5.03 -3.21 6.00
C LYS A 31 -4.70 -3.85 4.65
N LYS A 32 -5.61 -4.69 4.12
CA LYS A 32 -5.45 -5.28 2.78
C LYS A 32 -5.39 -4.21 1.69
N LEU A 33 -6.34 -3.28 1.69
CA LEU A 33 -6.39 -2.21 0.70
C LEU A 33 -5.11 -1.36 0.72
N PHE A 34 -4.59 -1.06 1.91
CA PHE A 34 -3.37 -0.30 2.09
C PHE A 34 -2.15 -1.01 1.51
N GLN A 35 -2.00 -2.32 1.76
CA GLN A 35 -0.94 -3.13 1.16
C GLN A 35 -1.02 -3.14 -0.37
N GLU A 36 -2.22 -3.28 -0.94
CA GLU A 36 -2.43 -3.18 -2.39
C GLU A 36 -2.02 -1.81 -2.94
N GLN A 37 -2.29 -0.71 -2.22
CA GLN A 37 -1.87 0.62 -2.68
C GLN A 37 -0.36 0.78 -2.69
N TYR A 38 0.34 0.26 -1.66
CA TYR A 38 1.80 0.30 -1.64
C TYR A 38 2.41 -0.49 -2.80
N GLN A 39 1.88 -1.68 -3.08
CA GLN A 39 2.32 -2.47 -4.23
C GLN A 39 2.12 -1.73 -5.56
N ARG A 40 1.00 -1.02 -5.72
CA ARG A 40 0.72 -0.21 -6.92
C ARG A 40 1.70 0.95 -7.07
N VAL A 41 2.06 1.62 -5.98
CA VAL A 41 3.06 2.69 -6.00
C VAL A 41 4.41 2.14 -6.45
N GLU A 42 4.88 1.05 -5.87
CA GLU A 42 6.14 0.40 -6.27
C GLU A 42 6.14 -0.02 -7.74
N GLN A 43 5.04 -0.60 -8.23
CA GLN A 43 4.89 -0.96 -9.64
C GLN A 43 4.92 0.26 -10.55
N MET A 44 4.23 1.35 -10.18
CA MET A 44 4.23 2.59 -10.95
C MET A 44 5.60 3.26 -10.98
N GLU A 45 6.35 3.23 -9.88
CA GLU A 45 7.74 3.70 -9.82
C GLU A 45 8.61 2.89 -10.78
N GLY A 46 8.49 1.55 -10.77
CA GLY A 46 9.22 0.68 -11.69
C GLY A 46 8.83 0.89 -13.16
N GLU A 47 7.57 1.14 -13.47
CA GLU A 47 7.13 1.49 -14.83
C GLU A 47 7.68 2.84 -15.28
N LEU A 48 7.66 3.85 -14.40
CA LEU A 48 8.22 5.17 -14.64
C LEU A 48 9.71 5.06 -14.95
N ASP A 49 10.46 4.35 -14.12
CA ASP A 49 11.88 4.09 -14.34
C ASP A 49 12.10 3.36 -15.68
N GLY A 50 11.34 2.31 -15.96
CA GLY A 50 11.44 1.56 -17.22
C GLY A 50 11.22 2.44 -18.46
N ARG A 51 10.25 3.37 -18.41
CA ARG A 51 10.01 4.35 -19.49
C ARG A 51 11.12 5.38 -19.56
N ILE A 52 11.57 5.90 -18.42
CA ILE A 52 12.66 6.86 -18.34
C ILE A 52 13.94 6.26 -18.91
N TRP A 53 14.22 4.97 -18.73
CA TRP A 53 15.42 4.31 -19.25
C TRP A 53 15.25 3.65 -20.62
N SER A 54 14.12 3.84 -21.31
CA SER A 54 13.87 3.29 -22.64
C SER A 54 14.05 4.35 -23.73
N PRO A 55 15.18 4.35 -24.48
CA PRO A 55 15.45 5.35 -25.50
C PRO A 55 14.41 5.38 -26.63
N LYS A 56 13.67 4.28 -26.84
CA LYS A 56 12.56 4.20 -27.80
C LYS A 56 11.39 5.11 -27.43
N GLU A 57 11.18 5.36 -26.14
CA GLU A 57 10.08 6.20 -25.64
C GLU A 57 10.44 7.70 -25.66
N TRP A 58 11.72 8.05 -25.89
CA TRP A 58 12.20 9.44 -25.90
C TRP A 58 12.05 10.13 -27.26
N SER A 59 11.80 9.38 -28.33
CA SER A 59 11.85 9.87 -29.72
C SER A 59 10.49 10.13 -30.37
N ASN A 60 9.46 10.46 -29.57
CA ASN A 60 8.20 11.02 -30.07
C ASN A 60 8.19 12.55 -30.01
#